data_AF-D7NHX2-F1
#
_entry.id   AF-D7NHX2-F1
#
_cell.length_a   1.000
_cell.length_b   1.000
_cell.length_c   1.000
_cell.angle_alpha   90.00
_cell.angle_beta   90.00
_cell.angle_gamma   90.00
#
_symmetry.space_group_name_H-M   'P 1'
#
loop_
_entity.id
_entity.type
_entity.pdbx_description
1 polymer ?
#
loop_
_entity_poly.entity_id
_entity_poly.type
_entity_poly.pdbx_seq_one_letter_code
_entity_poly.pdbx_strand_id
1 'polypeptide(L)' 'LTTTKESTLHLVLRIRGGSMQIFVKTLTGKTITLDVESSDSIENVKQKIQDKEGI' A
#
# COMPACT_ATOMS: atom_id res chain seq x y z
N LEU A 1 -12.12 6.06 0.93
CA LEU A 1 -11.71 5.36 2.18
C LEU A 1 -10.81 6.31 2.95
N THR A 2 -11.32 6.92 4.02
CA THR A 2 -10.52 7.73 4.94
C THR A 2 -9.63 6.79 5.75
N THR A 3 -8.32 6.85 5.57
CA THR A 3 -7.38 6.14 6.47
C THR A 3 -7.52 6.78 7.84
N THR A 4 -8.36 6.21 8.71
CA THR A 4 -8.52 6.65 10.09
C THR A 4 -7.29 6.25 10.90
N LYS A 5 -7.12 6.93 12.04
CA LYS A 5 -5.93 6.89 12.92
C LYS A 5 -5.50 5.49 13.43
N GLU A 6 -6.28 4.45 13.15
CA GLU A 6 -6.09 3.07 13.60
C GLU A 6 -5.81 2.06 12.46
N SER A 7 -5.47 2.53 11.26
CA SER A 7 -5.10 1.63 10.16
C SER A 7 -3.67 1.11 10.35
N THR A 8 -3.49 -0.22 10.43
CA THR A 8 -2.18 -0.88 10.55
C THR A 8 -1.67 -1.33 9.18
N LEU A 9 -0.45 -0.91 8.83
CA LEU A 9 0.23 -1.32 7.59
C LEU A 9 1.24 -2.42 7.90
N HIS A 10 1.11 -3.59 7.28
CA HIS A 10 2.07 -4.69 7.40
C HIS A 10 3.04 -4.66 6.21
N LEU A 11 4.24 -4.10 6.42
CA LEU A 11 5.29 -4.07 5.41
C LEU A 11 6.08 -5.38 5.46
N VAL A 12 5.98 -6.20 4.42
CA VAL A 12 6.79 -7.40 4.24
C VAL A 12 7.60 -7.25 2.96
N LEU A 13 8.91 -6.99 3.09
CA LEU A 13 9.82 -6.78 1.97
C LEU A 13 10.19 -8.10 1.30
N ARG A 14 9.96 -8.21 -0.02
CA ARG A 14 10.50 -9.28 -0.87
C ARG A 14 11.16 -8.65 -2.10
N ILE A 15 12.46 -8.89 -2.27
CA ILE A 15 13.25 -8.34 -3.38
C ILE A 15 13.14 -9.27 -4.60
N ARG A 16 12.47 -8.85 -5.67
CA ARG A 16 12.56 -9.46 -7.01
C ARG A 16 12.71 -8.34 -8.04
N GLY A 17 13.91 -8.18 -8.62
CA GLY A 17 14.09 -7.39 -9.84
C GLY A 17 13.90 -5.86 -9.73
N GLY A 18 14.24 -5.24 -8.61
CA GLY A 18 14.29 -3.77 -8.50
C GLY A 18 12.99 -3.07 -8.10
N SER A 19 11.85 -3.78 -8.04
CA SER A 19 10.61 -3.27 -7.46
C SER A 19 10.34 -3.86 -6.07
N MET A 20 9.83 -3.04 -5.16
CA MET A 20 9.41 -3.47 -3.82
C MET A 20 7.91 -3.71 -3.84
N GLN A 21 7.46 -4.83 -3.29
CA GLN A 21 6.03 -5.06 -3.07
C GLN A 21 5.67 -4.87 -1.60
N ILE A 22 4.54 -4.22 -1.36
CA ILE A 22 3.91 -4.10 -0.06
C ILE A 22 2.50 -4.68 -0.08
N PHE A 23 2.04 -5.16 1.08
CA PHE A 23 0.71 -5.70 1.27
C PHE A 23 -0.08 -4.76 2.16
N VAL A 24 -1.17 -4.23 1.62
CA VAL A 24 -2.06 -3.31 2.34
C VAL A 24 -3.32 -4.08 2.71
N LYS A 25 -3.60 -4.21 4.00
CA LYS A 25 -4.86 -4.78 4.48
C LYS A 25 -5.83 -3.64 4.77
N THR A 26 -6.96 -3.62 4.06
CA THR A 26 -8.02 -2.64 4.29
C THR A 26 -8.80 -3.00 5.57
N LEU A 27 -9.56 -2.03 6.09
CA LEU A 27 -10.47 -2.25 7.22
C LEU A 27 -11.56 -3.28 6.92
N THR A 28 -11.87 -3.52 5.63
CA THR A 28 -12.80 -4.57 5.18
C THR A 28 -12.16 -5.95 5.12
N GLY A 29 -10.87 -6.08 5.47
CA GLY A 29 -10.14 -7.34 5.48
C GLY A 29 -9.56 -7.74 4.12
N LYS A 30 -9.71 -6.92 3.08
CA LYS A 30 -9.13 -7.15 1.75
C LYS A 30 -7.63 -6.88 1.78
N THR A 31 -6.83 -7.76 1.17
CA THR A 31 -5.39 -7.53 0.98
C THR A 31 -5.12 -7.10 -0.45
N ILE A 32 -4.47 -5.94 -0.60
CA ILE A 32 -4.06 -5.37 -1.89
C ILE A 32 -2.54 -5.49 -1.99
N THR A 33 -2.05 -5.92 -3.14
CA THR A 33 -0.61 -5.91 -3.45
C THR A 33 -0.29 -4.64 -4.24
N LEU A 34 0.69 -3.89 -3.76
CA LEU A 34 1.14 -2.66 -4.40
C LEU A 34 2.64 -2.71 -4.66
N ASP A 35 3.03 -2.42 -5.90
CA ASP A 35 4.41 -2.17 -6.29
C ASP A 35 4.77 -0.72 -5.94
N VAL A 36 5.86 -0.55 -5.19
CA VAL A 36 6.38 0.74 -4.75
C VAL A 36 7.87 0.85 -5.06
N GLU A 37 8.33 2.08 -5.22
CA GLU A 37 9.74 2.40 -5.26
C GLU A 37 10.20 2.98 -3.91
N SER A 38 11.49 2.85 -3.59
CA SER A 38 12.05 3.47 -2.38
C SER A 38 12.00 5.00 -2.38
N SER A 39 11.75 5.60 -3.54
CA SER A 39 11.56 7.04 -3.78
C SER A 39 10.12 7.50 -3.51
N ASP A 40 9.15 6.58 -3.40
CA ASP A 40 7.75 6.93 -3.19
C ASP A 40 7.52 7.46 -1.77
N SER A 41 7.01 8.68 -1.67
CA SER A 41 6.49 9.24 -0.43
C SER A 41 5.23 8.50 0.03
N ILE A 42 4.96 8.52 1.34
CA ILE A 42 3.74 7.91 1.91
C ILE A 42 2.45 8.49 1.30
N GLU A 43 2.45 9.77 0.92
CA GLU A 43 1.33 10.40 0.22
C GLU A 43 1.10 9.77 -1.16
N ASN A 44 2.17 9.56 -1.94
CA ASN A 44 2.10 8.86 -3.23
C ASN A 44 1.60 7.43 -3.06
N VAL A 45 2.07 6.72 -2.04
CA VAL A 45 1.60 5.35 -1.74
C VAL A 45 0.10 5.35 -1.42
N LYS A 46 -0.39 6.32 -0.64
CA LYS A 46 -1.83 6.46 -0.36
C LYS A 46 -2.64 6.70 -1.62
N GLN A 47 -2.17 7.56 -2.53
CA GLN A 47 -2.83 7.82 -3.80
C GLN A 47 -2.90 6.54 -4.65
N LYS A 48 -1.80 5.80 -4.78
CA LYS A 48 -1.78 4.54 -5.53
C LYS A 48 -2.74 3.48 -4.96
N ILE A 49 -2.97 3.47 -3.65
CA ILE A 49 -3.96 2.59 -2.99
C ILE A 49 -5.38 3.03 -3.36
N GLN A 50 -5.66 4.34 -3.33
CA GLN A 50 -6.96 4.92 -3.71
C GLN A 50 -7.29 4.60 -5.17
N ASP A 51 -6.33 4.81 -6.09
CA ASP A 51 -6.49 4.51 -7.51
C ASP A 51 -6.78 3.02 -7.77
N LYS A 52 -6.11 2.11 -7.05
CA LYS A 52 -6.35 0.65 -7.17
C LYS A 52 -7.69 0.20 -6.59
N GLU A 53 -8.18 0.86 -5.55
CA GLU A 53 -9.50 0.57 -4.99
C GLU A 53 -10.62 1.30 -5.74
N GLY A 54 -10.30 2.31 -6.55
CA GLY A 54 -11.25 3.10 -7.32
C GLY A 54 -12.02 4.12 -6.45
N ILE A 55 -11.33 4.77 -5.50
CA ILE A 55 -11.93 5.65 -4.49
C ILE A 55 -11.24 7.01 -4.46
#